data_AF-A0A8G1RJ77-F1
#
_entry.id   AF-A0A8G1RJ77-F1
#
_cell.length_a   1.000
_cell.length_b   1.000
_cell.length_c   1.000
_cell.angle_alpha   90.00
_cell.angle_beta   90.00
_cell.angle_gamma   90.00
#
_symmetry.space_group_name_H-M   'P 1'
#
loop_
_entity.id
_entity.type
_entity.pdbx_description
1 polymer ?
#
loop_
_entity_poly.entity_id
_entity_poly.type
_entity_poly.pdbx_seq_one_letter_code
_entity_poly.pdbx_strand_id
1 'polypeptide(L)'
;MEPLYASSCHGQFDVISCRLLVRSGTFGPTLLVDLTVFCALLTQFVFTSPLLRGIYGTKFAALTPAEQRRVGLLHVGIVMKVWGFVFIAVPSYRIIVQGQYWDEQGLVPGMTLADMATTSVMAFGALGLFDLIYSESLRPIYLLHHLGTLVFLHGYLYMVMSLPTAPEKSAEGLERLALLVQICLTWGMFLPACLQVCSPAGKKY
;
A
#
# COMPACT_ATOMS: atom_id res chain seq x y z
N MET A 1 32.72 1.95 13.30
CA MET A 1 32.00 3.11 12.74
C MET A 1 30.53 2.88 13.04
N GLU A 2 29.94 3.66 13.94
CA GLU A 2 28.53 3.55 14.27
C GLU A 2 27.69 4.03 13.08
N PRO A 3 26.63 3.29 12.69
CA PRO A 3 25.74 3.75 11.63
C PRO A 3 24.97 4.98 12.12
N LEU A 4 25.10 6.08 11.38
CA LEU A 4 24.50 7.41 11.60
C LEU A 4 22.95 7.46 11.71
N TYR A 5 22.27 6.31 11.71
CA TYR A 5 20.82 6.21 11.54
C TYR A 5 20.00 6.19 12.85
N ALA A 6 20.63 6.30 14.03
CA ALA A 6 19.98 5.88 15.27
C ALA A 6 20.25 6.75 16.53
N SER A 7 20.49 8.05 16.40
CA SER A 7 20.57 8.91 17.61
C SER A 7 19.28 8.88 18.43
N SER A 8 18.12 8.69 17.78
CA SER A 8 16.81 8.59 18.43
C SER A 8 16.48 7.21 19.04
N CYS A 9 17.34 6.20 18.91
CA CYS A 9 17.08 4.84 19.41
C CYS A 9 17.96 4.42 20.59
N HIS A 10 18.76 5.33 21.14
CA HIS A 10 19.58 5.02 22.31
C HIS A 10 18.70 4.77 23.55
N GLY A 11 18.62 3.50 23.97
CA GLY A 11 18.17 3.10 25.31
C GLY A 11 16.65 2.98 25.53
N GLN A 12 15.82 2.99 24.48
CA GLN A 12 14.35 3.12 24.66
C GLN A 12 13.45 2.21 23.85
N PHE A 13 13.93 1.73 22.70
CA PHE A 13 13.23 0.70 21.93
C PHE A 13 14.10 -0.55 21.94
N ASP A 14 13.45 -1.72 21.92
CA ASP A 14 14.14 -2.93 21.52
C ASP A 14 14.80 -2.68 20.15
N VAL A 15 16.04 -3.16 19.99
CA VAL A 15 16.88 -2.91 18.82
C VAL A 15 16.15 -3.33 17.53
N ILE A 16 15.31 -4.35 17.65
CA ILE A 16 14.46 -4.89 16.60
C ILE A 16 13.42 -3.85 16.16
N SER A 17 12.61 -3.33 17.08
CA SER A 17 11.56 -2.34 16.78
C SER A 17 12.13 -1.05 16.18
N CYS A 18 13.25 -0.56 16.72
CA CYS A 18 13.92 0.62 16.14
C CYS A 18 14.37 0.35 14.70
N ARG A 19 15.02 -0.80 14.45
CA ARG A 19 15.50 -1.16 13.11
C ARG A 19 14.35 -1.21 12.11
N LEU A 20 13.21 -1.79 12.49
CA LEU A 20 12.00 -1.85 11.66
C LEU A 20 11.49 -0.46 11.30
N LEU A 21 11.46 0.43 12.29
CA LEU A 21 10.95 1.79 12.17
C LEU A 21 11.82 2.64 11.22
N VAL A 22 13.14 2.60 11.42
CA VAL A 22 14.12 3.32 10.59
C VAL A 22 14.12 2.79 9.16
N ARG A 23 14.08 1.46 8.98
CA ARG A 23 14.06 0.82 7.66
C ARG A 23 12.78 1.19 6.90
N SER A 24 11.62 1.14 7.57
CA SER A 24 10.35 1.55 6.97
C SER A 24 10.34 3.03 6.61
N GLY A 25 10.93 3.90 7.43
CA GLY A 25 11.00 5.34 7.16
C GLY A 25 11.99 5.74 6.06
N THR A 26 13.09 5.03 5.93
CA THR A 26 14.11 5.34 4.92
C THR A 26 13.74 4.76 3.55
N PHE A 27 13.21 3.53 3.51
CA PHE A 27 12.93 2.83 2.25
C PHE A 27 11.47 2.91 1.80
N GLY A 28 10.53 3.27 2.69
CA GLY A 28 9.11 3.41 2.36
C GLY A 28 8.83 4.35 1.18
N PRO A 29 9.35 5.59 1.17
CA PRO A 29 9.15 6.52 0.06
C PRO A 29 9.74 6.01 -1.27
N THR A 30 10.90 5.36 -1.24
CA THR A 30 11.50 4.74 -2.43
C THR A 30 10.62 3.61 -2.97
N LEU A 31 10.16 2.72 -2.09
CA LEU A 31 9.23 1.65 -2.46
C LEU A 31 7.91 2.19 -3.04
N LEU A 32 7.39 3.28 -2.48
CA LEU A 32 6.19 3.93 -3.02
C LEU A 32 6.40 4.37 -4.47
N VAL A 33 7.51 5.07 -4.74
CA VAL A 33 7.86 5.55 -6.09
C VAL A 33 8.09 4.37 -7.05
N ASP A 34 8.88 3.38 -6.63
CA ASP A 34 9.19 2.20 -7.43
C ASP A 34 7.91 1.43 -7.83
N LEU A 35 6.99 1.25 -6.88
CA LEU A 35 5.71 0.59 -7.13
C LEU A 35 4.79 1.43 -8.03
N THR A 36 4.81 2.77 -7.92
CA THR A 36 4.06 3.63 -8.85
C THR A 36 4.63 3.56 -10.27
N VAL A 37 5.96 3.54 -10.42
CA VAL A 37 6.61 3.31 -11.72
C VAL A 37 6.24 1.93 -12.26
N PHE A 38 6.24 0.90 -11.40
CA PHE A 38 5.80 -0.43 -11.77
C PHE A 38 4.35 -0.45 -12.29
N CYS A 39 3.41 0.25 -11.64
CA CYS A 39 2.04 0.42 -12.15
C CYS A 39 2.01 1.06 -13.55
N ALA A 40 2.82 2.09 -13.78
CA ALA A 40 2.91 2.75 -15.08
C ALA A 40 3.46 1.79 -16.16
N LEU A 41 4.49 1.00 -15.84
CA LEU A 41 5.04 -0.02 -16.72
C LEU A 41 4.03 -1.13 -17.05
N LEU A 42 3.27 -1.60 -16.06
CA LEU A 42 2.18 -2.56 -16.29
C LEU A 42 1.14 -1.99 -17.28
N THR A 43 0.80 -0.72 -17.14
CA THR A 43 -0.14 -0.04 -18.04
C THR A 43 0.41 0.06 -19.45
N GLN A 44 1.70 0.39 -19.59
CA GLN A 44 2.32 0.65 -20.88
C GLN A 44 2.68 -0.63 -21.65
N PHE A 45 3.13 -1.67 -20.96
CA PHE A 45 3.72 -2.86 -21.59
C PHE A 45 2.89 -4.12 -21.44
N VAL A 46 2.16 -4.29 -20.33
CA VAL A 46 1.39 -5.52 -20.06
C VAL A 46 -0.05 -5.35 -20.53
N PHE A 47 -0.75 -4.33 -20.04
CA PHE A 47 -2.18 -4.12 -20.32
C PHE A 47 -2.41 -3.30 -21.58
N THR A 48 -1.77 -3.70 -22.67
CA THR A 48 -1.93 -3.07 -23.99
C THR A 48 -3.25 -3.49 -24.64
N SER A 49 -3.84 -2.61 -25.46
CA SER A 49 -5.07 -2.88 -26.22
C SER A 49 -5.07 -4.20 -27.01
N PRO A 50 -4.00 -4.63 -27.72
CA PRO A 50 -3.99 -5.92 -28.42
C PRO A 50 -4.09 -7.11 -27.47
N LEU A 51 -3.41 -7.09 -26.33
CA LEU A 51 -3.47 -8.17 -25.34
C LEU A 51 -4.86 -8.27 -24.70
N LEU A 52 -5.43 -7.14 -24.29
CA LEU A 52 -6.79 -7.09 -23.75
C LEU A 52 -7.85 -7.51 -24.77
N ARG A 53 -7.65 -7.16 -26.05
CA ARG A 53 -8.52 -7.63 -27.14
C ARG A 53 -8.41 -9.13 -27.35
N GLY A 54 -7.25 -9.73 -27.13
CA GLY A 54 -7.08 -11.19 -27.13
C GLY A 54 -7.86 -11.87 -26.00
N ILE A 55 -7.85 -11.30 -24.79
CA ILE A 55 -8.52 -11.86 -23.60
C ILE A 55 -10.05 -11.67 -23.67
N TYR A 56 -10.50 -10.47 -24.01
CA TYR A 56 -11.92 -10.07 -23.93
C TYR A 56 -12.65 -10.11 -25.28
N GLY A 57 -11.93 -10.31 -26.38
CA GLY A 57 -12.47 -10.48 -27.72
C GLY A 57 -13.24 -9.27 -28.26
N THR A 58 -14.35 -9.55 -28.93
CA THR A 58 -15.18 -8.55 -29.63
C THR A 58 -15.86 -7.56 -28.69
N LYS A 59 -16.14 -7.96 -27.44
CA LYS A 59 -16.74 -7.09 -26.42
C LYS A 59 -15.83 -5.92 -26.06
N PHE A 60 -14.53 -6.14 -25.98
CA PHE A 60 -13.55 -5.08 -25.73
C PHE A 60 -13.33 -4.21 -26.96
N ALA A 61 -13.32 -4.82 -28.15
CA ALA A 61 -13.17 -4.07 -29.41
C ALA A 61 -14.34 -3.11 -29.69
N ALA A 62 -15.53 -3.39 -29.15
CA ALA A 62 -16.71 -2.55 -29.26
C ALA A 62 -16.72 -1.34 -28.29
N LEU A 63 -15.83 -1.32 -27.30
CA LEU A 63 -15.71 -0.22 -26.34
C LEU A 63 -15.04 1.00 -26.97
N THR A 64 -15.38 2.18 -26.46
CA THR A 64 -14.68 3.42 -26.82
C THR A 64 -13.22 3.39 -26.35
N PRO A 65 -12.30 4.15 -26.98
CA PRO A 65 -10.90 4.19 -26.56
C PRO A 65 -10.69 4.57 -25.08
N ALA A 66 -11.55 5.46 -24.55
CA ALA A 66 -11.53 5.84 -23.14
C ALA A 66 -11.92 4.68 -22.21
N GLU A 67 -12.93 3.90 -22.58
CA GLU A 67 -13.34 2.71 -21.82
C GLU A 67 -12.30 1.59 -21.90
N GLN A 68 -11.66 1.39 -23.06
CA GLN A 68 -10.57 0.44 -23.21
C GLN A 68 -9.40 0.77 -22.28
N ARG A 69 -9.00 2.05 -22.22
CA ARG A 69 -7.98 2.54 -21.27
C ARG A 69 -8.40 2.28 -19.83
N ARG A 70 -9.66 2.59 -19.48
CA ARG A 70 -10.19 2.36 -18.13
C ARG A 70 -10.12 0.89 -17.71
N VAL A 71 -10.41 -0.05 -18.61
CA VAL A 71 -10.27 -1.48 -18.35
C VAL A 71 -8.81 -1.85 -18.08
N GLY A 72 -7.85 -1.27 -18.81
CA GLY A 72 -6.42 -1.47 -18.54
C GLY A 72 -6.01 -1.00 -17.14
N LEU A 73 -6.43 0.21 -16.75
CA LEU A 73 -6.18 0.74 -15.41
C LEU A 73 -6.80 -0.13 -14.31
N LEU A 74 -8.01 -0.67 -14.54
CA LEU A 74 -8.66 -1.58 -13.60
C LEU A 74 -7.84 -2.85 -13.36
N HIS A 75 -7.21 -3.40 -14.41
CA HIS A 75 -6.38 -4.59 -14.27
C HIS A 75 -5.11 -4.33 -13.46
N VAL A 76 -4.46 -3.17 -13.67
CA VAL A 76 -3.34 -2.74 -12.83
C VAL A 76 -3.78 -2.68 -11.37
N GLY A 77 -4.94 -2.09 -11.10
CA GLY A 77 -5.53 -2.05 -9.76
C GLY A 77 -5.78 -3.44 -9.16
N ILE A 78 -6.26 -4.40 -9.96
CA ILE A 78 -6.45 -5.79 -9.52
C ILE A 78 -5.11 -6.43 -9.17
N VAL A 79 -4.11 -6.33 -10.05
CA VAL A 79 -2.77 -6.90 -9.83
C VAL A 79 -2.16 -6.34 -8.55
N MET A 80 -2.18 -5.02 -8.37
CA MET A 80 -1.62 -4.37 -7.18
C MET A 80 -2.35 -4.76 -5.89
N LYS A 81 -3.68 -4.90 -5.93
CA LYS A 81 -4.46 -5.35 -4.77
C LYS A 81 -4.18 -6.80 -4.41
N VAL A 82 -4.07 -7.69 -5.40
CA VAL A 82 -3.71 -9.10 -5.16
C VAL A 82 -2.29 -9.19 -4.59
N TRP A 83 -1.35 -8.42 -5.16
CA TRP A 83 0.01 -8.32 -4.66
C TRP A 83 0.04 -7.86 -3.20
N GLY A 84 -0.59 -6.71 -2.90
CA GLY A 84 -0.67 -6.19 -1.54
C GLY A 84 -1.31 -7.20 -0.57
N PHE A 85 -2.42 -7.83 -0.97
CA PHE A 85 -3.10 -8.84 -0.17
C PHE A 85 -2.19 -10.02 0.20
N VAL A 86 -1.46 -10.59 -0.75
CA VAL A 86 -0.52 -11.69 -0.47
C VAL A 86 0.56 -11.24 0.52
N PHE A 87 1.09 -10.04 0.33
CA PHE A 87 2.17 -9.49 1.15
C PHE A 87 1.73 -9.12 2.57
N ILE A 88 0.44 -8.90 2.84
CA ILE A 88 -0.07 -8.69 4.20
C ILE A 88 -0.68 -9.94 4.84
N ALA A 89 -1.29 -10.83 4.05
CA ALA A 89 -1.95 -12.04 4.56
C ALA A 89 -0.94 -12.99 5.22
N VAL A 90 0.25 -13.10 4.63
CA VAL A 90 1.35 -13.92 5.13
C VAL A 90 1.86 -13.44 6.49
N PRO A 91 2.32 -12.19 6.66
CA PRO A 91 2.76 -11.71 7.96
C PRO A 91 1.62 -11.73 8.99
N SER A 92 0.39 -11.40 8.59
CA SER A 92 -0.78 -11.50 9.48
C SER A 92 -0.98 -12.92 10.01
N TYR A 93 -0.95 -13.93 9.13
CA TYR A 93 -1.10 -15.33 9.53
C TYR A 93 0.05 -15.77 10.46
N ARG A 94 1.29 -15.48 10.08
CA ARG A 94 2.46 -15.92 10.86
C ARG A 94 2.54 -15.26 12.23
N ILE A 95 2.20 -13.99 12.34
CA ILE A 95 2.24 -13.26 13.60
C ILE A 95 1.06 -13.66 14.49
N ILE A 96 -0.17 -13.64 13.95
CA ILE A 96 -1.39 -13.86 14.75
C ILE A 96 -1.58 -15.34 15.10
N VAL A 97 -1.31 -16.24 14.15
CA VAL A 97 -1.61 -17.68 14.32
C VAL A 97 -0.39 -18.46 14.79
N GLN A 98 0.81 -18.13 14.29
CA GLN A 98 2.04 -18.87 14.63
C GLN A 98 2.87 -18.19 15.73
N GLY A 99 2.50 -16.98 16.16
CA GLY A 99 3.20 -16.24 17.20
C GLY A 99 4.59 -15.75 16.80
N GLN A 100 4.87 -15.62 15.50
CA GLN A 100 6.15 -15.12 14.99
C GLN A 100 6.31 -13.61 15.22
N TYR A 101 7.57 -13.16 15.22
CA TYR A 101 7.93 -11.75 15.34
C TYR A 101 8.12 -11.07 13.97
N TRP A 102 7.97 -9.75 13.94
CA TRP A 102 8.00 -8.93 12.73
C TRP A 102 9.35 -8.97 11.97
N ASP A 103 10.45 -9.26 12.65
CA ASP A 103 11.80 -9.33 12.09
C ASP A 103 12.19 -10.72 11.57
N GLU A 104 11.33 -11.73 11.79
CA GLU A 104 11.53 -13.06 11.23
C GLU A 104 11.44 -13.06 9.71
N GLN A 105 12.04 -14.09 9.11
CA GLN A 105 12.14 -14.22 7.66
C GLN A 105 10.77 -14.44 7.01
N GLY A 106 10.48 -13.62 5.99
CA GLY A 106 9.29 -13.72 5.17
C GLY A 106 9.34 -14.84 4.13
N LEU A 107 8.37 -14.83 3.21
CA LEU A 107 8.34 -15.78 2.08
C LEU A 107 9.41 -15.48 1.02
N VAL A 108 9.78 -14.21 0.88
CA VAL A 108 10.80 -13.79 -0.08
C VAL A 108 12.16 -13.80 0.61
N PRO A 109 13.17 -14.51 0.08
CA PRO A 109 14.52 -14.49 0.63
C PRO A 109 15.05 -13.06 0.77
N GLY A 110 15.57 -12.71 1.96
CA GLY A 110 16.09 -11.38 2.25
C GLY A 110 15.06 -10.34 2.71
N MET A 111 13.76 -10.67 2.71
CA MET A 111 12.71 -9.84 3.29
C MET A 111 12.23 -10.40 4.64
N THR A 112 12.01 -9.52 5.61
CA THR A 112 11.34 -9.86 6.87
C THR A 112 9.81 -9.81 6.72
N LEU A 113 9.08 -10.32 7.71
CA LEU A 113 7.61 -10.18 7.77
C LEU A 113 7.17 -8.70 7.80
N ALA A 114 7.93 -7.84 8.47
CA ALA A 114 7.71 -6.39 8.45
C ALA A 114 7.97 -5.79 7.07
N ASP A 115 9.03 -6.18 6.37
CA ASP A 115 9.29 -5.71 5.02
C ASP A 115 8.11 -6.05 4.10
N MET A 116 7.58 -7.27 4.21
CA MET A 116 6.41 -7.69 3.43
C MET A 116 5.17 -6.84 3.73
N ALA A 117 4.86 -6.61 5.01
CA ALA A 117 3.74 -5.77 5.41
C ALA A 117 3.91 -4.33 4.93
N THR A 118 5.12 -3.77 5.05
CA THR A 118 5.46 -2.44 4.51
C THR A 118 5.29 -2.40 3.00
N THR A 119 5.73 -3.40 2.25
CA THR A 119 5.50 -3.50 0.80
C THR A 119 4.01 -3.50 0.47
N SER A 120 3.19 -4.22 1.22
CA SER A 120 1.73 -4.19 1.02
C SER A 120 1.16 -2.79 1.21
N VAL A 121 1.51 -2.12 2.31
CA VAL A 121 1.04 -0.76 2.62
C VAL A 121 1.48 0.22 1.52
N MET A 122 2.74 0.15 1.08
CA MET A 122 3.25 0.98 -0.02
C MET A 122 2.60 0.66 -1.36
N ALA A 123 2.21 -0.59 -1.63
CA ALA A 123 1.47 -0.97 -2.84
C ALA A 123 0.09 -0.30 -2.91
N PHE A 124 -0.62 -0.20 -1.78
CA PHE A 124 -1.88 0.55 -1.72
C PHE A 124 -1.67 2.06 -1.89
N GLY A 125 -0.63 2.62 -1.27
CA GLY A 125 -0.24 4.01 -1.50
C GLY A 125 0.09 4.29 -2.97
N ALA A 126 0.86 3.40 -3.59
CA ALA A 126 1.29 3.52 -4.98
C ALA A 126 0.11 3.41 -5.94
N LEU A 127 -0.85 2.53 -5.65
CA LEU A 127 -2.10 2.44 -6.41
C LEU A 127 -2.93 3.72 -6.28
N GLY A 128 -3.03 4.31 -5.08
CA GLY A 128 -3.73 5.58 -4.90
C GLY A 128 -3.07 6.74 -5.65
N LEU A 129 -1.73 6.81 -5.64
CA LEU A 129 -0.99 7.79 -6.44
C LEU A 129 -1.18 7.56 -7.94
N PHE A 130 -1.13 6.29 -8.38
CA PHE A 130 -1.35 5.91 -9.76
C PHE A 130 -2.77 6.31 -10.23
N ASP A 131 -3.79 6.02 -9.45
CA ASP A 131 -5.17 6.40 -9.76
C ASP A 131 -5.31 7.94 -9.87
N LEU A 132 -4.68 8.69 -8.96
CA LEU A 132 -4.67 10.17 -9.01
C LEU A 132 -4.02 10.72 -10.28
N ILE A 133 -2.99 10.07 -10.81
CA ILE A 133 -2.27 10.51 -12.02
C ILE A 133 -3.04 10.14 -13.29
N TYR A 134 -3.54 8.91 -13.36
CA TYR A 134 -4.00 8.32 -14.63
C TYR A 134 -5.53 8.32 -14.80
N SER A 135 -6.30 8.56 -13.75
CA SER A 135 -7.76 8.55 -13.82
C SER A 135 -8.33 9.92 -14.13
N GLU A 136 -8.98 10.03 -15.29
CA GLU A 136 -9.61 11.26 -15.77
C GLU A 136 -10.99 11.53 -15.13
N SER A 137 -11.54 10.57 -14.37
CA SER A 137 -12.90 10.63 -13.82
C SER A 137 -13.00 10.16 -12.36
N LEU A 138 -12.04 10.57 -11.54
CA LEU A 138 -12.10 10.33 -10.10
C LEU A 138 -13.26 11.10 -9.47
N ARG A 139 -14.15 10.37 -8.78
CA ARG A 139 -15.16 11.05 -7.93
C ARG A 139 -14.43 11.80 -6.80
N PRO A 140 -14.93 12.96 -6.36
CA PRO A 140 -14.28 13.73 -5.30
C PRO A 140 -13.99 12.92 -4.03
N ILE A 141 -14.88 11.98 -3.66
CA ILE A 141 -14.68 11.09 -2.53
C ILE A 141 -13.46 10.16 -2.69
N TYR A 142 -13.21 9.66 -3.91
CA TYR A 142 -12.04 8.83 -4.20
C TYR A 142 -10.77 9.67 -4.21
N LEU A 143 -10.85 10.90 -4.74
CA LEU A 143 -9.73 11.84 -4.70
C LEU A 143 -9.32 12.15 -3.26
N LEU A 144 -10.30 12.49 -2.39
CA LEU A 144 -10.05 12.73 -0.96
C LEU A 144 -9.52 11.48 -0.25
N HIS A 145 -10.03 10.29 -0.60
CA HIS A 145 -9.52 9.04 -0.05
C HIS A 145 -8.04 8.83 -0.42
N HIS A 146 -7.67 8.92 -1.69
CA HIS A 146 -6.29 8.70 -2.12
C HIS A 146 -5.33 9.77 -1.56
N LEU A 147 -5.73 11.04 -1.58
CA LEU A 147 -4.94 12.11 -0.95
C LEU A 147 -4.81 11.89 0.55
N GLY A 148 -5.90 11.53 1.24
CA GLY A 148 -5.90 11.21 2.66
C GLY A 148 -4.96 10.04 2.97
N THR A 149 -4.97 8.98 2.17
CA THR A 149 -4.05 7.84 2.30
C THR A 149 -2.60 8.28 2.12
N LEU A 150 -2.28 9.10 1.10
CA LEU A 150 -0.92 9.55 0.86
C LEU A 150 -0.40 10.50 1.95
N VAL A 151 -1.24 11.44 2.40
CA VAL A 151 -0.93 12.33 3.52
C VAL A 151 -0.74 11.53 4.79
N PHE A 152 -1.58 10.52 5.04
CA PHE A 152 -1.44 9.65 6.19
C PHE A 152 -0.13 8.85 6.13
N LEU A 153 0.20 8.24 4.98
CA LEU A 153 1.44 7.46 4.82
C LEU A 153 2.69 8.32 5.05
N HIS A 154 2.73 9.54 4.53
CA HIS A 154 3.85 10.46 4.75
C HIS A 154 3.85 11.05 6.17
N GLY A 155 2.68 11.43 6.68
CA GLY A 155 2.50 11.95 8.03
C GLY A 155 2.84 10.92 9.10
N TYR A 156 2.59 9.64 8.83
CA TYR A 156 3.01 8.51 9.66
C TYR A 156 4.54 8.48 9.80
N LEU A 157 5.28 8.56 8.69
CA LEU A 157 6.75 8.58 8.72
C LEU A 157 7.28 9.77 9.53
N TYR A 158 6.68 10.94 9.35
CA TYR A 158 7.03 12.14 10.11
C TYR A 158 6.73 11.98 11.61
N MET A 159 5.53 11.50 11.97
CA MET A 159 5.15 11.26 13.36
C MET A 159 6.10 10.27 14.03
N VAL A 160 6.41 9.17 13.34
CA VAL A 160 7.33 8.14 13.78
C VAL A 160 8.73 8.69 14.07
N MET A 161 9.27 9.53 13.18
CA MET A 161 10.57 10.18 13.39
C MET A 161 10.54 11.25 14.48
N SER A 162 9.37 11.78 14.81
CA SER A 162 9.17 12.81 15.85
C SER A 162 8.81 12.26 17.23
N LEU A 163 8.68 10.94 17.40
CA LEU A 163 8.36 10.33 18.69
C LEU A 163 9.41 10.72 19.74
N PRO A 164 8.99 11.24 20.91
CA PRO A 164 9.93 11.62 21.94
C PRO A 164 10.67 10.39 22.44
N THR A 165 11.99 10.54 22.53
CA THR A 165 12.90 9.56 23.09
C THR A 165 12.71 9.54 24.62
N ALA A 166 11.59 9.07 25.15
CA ALA A 166 11.41 8.83 26.58
C ALA A 166 10.81 7.43 26.81
N PRO A 167 11.34 6.61 27.73
CA PRO A 167 10.96 5.20 27.88
C PRO A 167 9.47 5.01 28.16
N GLU A 168 8.91 5.89 28.99
CA GLU A 168 7.51 5.88 29.42
C GLU A 168 6.50 6.33 28.33
N LYS A 169 6.96 7.00 27.28
CA LYS A 169 6.12 7.35 26.11
C LYS A 169 6.31 6.41 24.91
N SER A 170 7.23 5.45 25.01
CA SER A 170 7.55 4.50 23.94
C SER A 170 6.48 3.41 23.77
N ALA A 171 5.92 2.90 24.86
CA ALA A 171 4.83 1.93 24.85
C ALA A 171 3.53 2.54 24.26
N GLU A 172 3.17 3.75 24.69
CA GLU A 172 2.07 4.51 24.08
C GLU A 172 2.32 4.80 22.59
N GLY A 173 3.58 5.07 22.21
CA GLY A 173 3.97 5.28 20.81
C GLY A 173 3.79 4.04 19.95
N LEU A 174 4.12 2.86 20.47
CA LEU A 174 3.96 1.58 19.78
C LEU A 174 2.49 1.15 19.68
N GLU A 175 1.69 1.37 20.73
CA GLU A 175 0.24 1.14 20.68
C GLU A 175 -0.42 2.04 19.64
N ARG A 176 -0.05 3.33 19.59
CA ARG A 176 -0.51 4.24 18.54
C ARG A 176 -0.10 3.75 17.15
N LEU A 177 1.11 3.23 16.99
CA LEU A 177 1.61 2.65 15.74
C LEU A 177 0.75 1.47 15.28
N ALA A 178 0.46 0.53 16.18
CA ALA A 178 -0.36 -0.65 15.90
C ALA A 178 -1.80 -0.27 15.53
N LEU A 179 -2.39 0.70 16.26
CA LEU A 179 -3.72 1.22 16.01
C LEU A 179 -3.80 1.97 14.67
N LEU A 180 -2.75 2.70 14.29
CA LEU A 180 -2.63 3.38 13.01
C LEU A 180 -2.45 2.40 11.83
N VAL A 181 -1.68 1.32 12.00
CA VAL A 181 -1.60 0.22 11.02
C VAL A 181 -2.96 -0.45 10.85
N GLN A 182 -3.69 -0.71 11.93
CA GLN A 182 -5.07 -1.21 11.86
C GLN A 182 -5.99 -0.24 11.12
N ILE A 183 -5.87 1.07 11.36
CA ILE A 183 -6.62 2.09 10.62
C ILE A 183 -6.25 2.05 9.13
N CYS A 184 -4.97 1.99 8.76
CA CYS A 184 -4.54 1.84 7.35
C CYS A 184 -5.12 0.60 6.68
N LEU A 185 -5.07 -0.54 7.37
CA LEU A 185 -5.60 -1.81 6.85
C LEU A 185 -7.12 -1.74 6.71
N THR A 186 -7.82 -1.11 7.67
CA THR A 186 -9.26 -0.91 7.61
C THR A 186 -9.64 0.05 6.48
N TRP A 187 -8.93 1.17 6.32
CA TRP A 187 -9.20 2.15 5.27
C TRP A 187 -8.85 1.64 3.87
N GLY A 188 -7.75 0.90 3.72
CA GLY A 188 -7.34 0.30 2.44
C GLY A 188 -8.24 -0.86 1.98
N MET A 189 -8.82 -1.63 2.92
CA MET A 189 -9.68 -2.77 2.57
C MET A 189 -11.17 -2.41 2.42
N PHE A 190 -11.72 -1.47 3.20
CA PHE A 190 -13.18 -1.28 3.27
C PHE A 190 -13.79 -0.33 2.22
N LEU A 191 -13.03 0.59 1.61
CA LEU A 191 -13.64 1.57 0.70
C LEU A 191 -14.06 1.01 -0.67
N PRO A 192 -13.28 0.15 -1.35
CA PRO A 192 -13.69 -0.40 -2.64
C PRO A 192 -14.90 -1.34 -2.53
N ALA A 193 -14.94 -2.14 -1.46
CA ALA A 193 -15.97 -3.16 -1.24
C ALA A 193 -17.34 -2.55 -0.88
N CYS A 194 -17.39 -1.53 -0.02
CA CYS A 194 -18.66 -0.90 0.38
C CYS A 194 -19.33 -0.10 -0.74
N LEU A 195 -18.56 0.55 -1.63
CA LEU A 195 -19.13 1.45 -2.64
C LEU A 195 -19.41 0.80 -4.00
N GLN A 196 -18.82 -0.35 -4.32
CA GLN A 196 -19.31 -1.18 -5.44
C GLN A 196 -20.69 -1.77 -5.15
N VAL A 197 -21.01 -2.07 -3.88
CA VAL A 197 -22.34 -2.50 -3.44
C VAL A 197 -23.36 -1.35 -3.44
N CYS A 198 -22.90 -0.10 -3.21
CA CYS A 198 -23.75 1.10 -3.30
C CYS A 198 -23.82 1.72 -4.71
N SER A 199 -23.30 1.08 -5.76
CA SER A 199 -23.64 1.47 -7.13
C SER A 199 -25.04 0.94 -7.42
N PRO A 200 -26.08 1.78 -7.57
CA PRO A 200 -27.37 1.29 -8.01
C PRO A 200 -27.16 0.64 -9.38
N ALA A 201 -27.45 -0.65 -9.44
CA ALA A 201 -27.63 -1.36 -10.69
C ALA A 201 -28.62 -0.55 -11.54
N GLY A 202 -28.15 -0.06 -12.69
CA GLY A 202 -28.99 0.41 -13.78
C GLY A 202 -29.82 1.67 -13.52
N LYS A 203 -29.31 2.81 -13.99
CA LYS A 203 -30.15 3.69 -14.83
C LYS A 203 -29.37 4.04 -16.09
N LYS A 204 -29.81 3.43 -17.19
CA LYS A 204 -29.56 3.91 -18.54
C LYS A 204 -30.19 5.30 -18.68
N TYR A 205 -29.42 6.26 -19.16
CA TYR A 205 -29.86 7.27 -20.12
C TYR A 205 -28.70 7.53 -21.06
#